data_AF-A0A126WX41-F1
#
_entry.id   AF-A0A126WX41-F1
#
_cell.length_a   1.000
_cell.length_b   1.000
_cell.length_c   1.000
_cell.angle_alpha   90.00
_cell.angle_beta   90.00
_cell.angle_gamma   90.00
#
_symmetry.space_group_name_H-M   'P 1'
#
loop_
_entity.id
_entity.type
_entity.pdbx_description
1 polymer ?
#
loop_
_entity_poly.entity_id
_entity_poly.type
_entity_poly.pdbx_seq_one_letter_code
_entity_poly.pdbx_strand_id
1 'polypeptide(L)'
;MKLALTVLQLVIHELSKSSERKSAEVLRSRYLSENAETALCSSLTRALTRIQQSFVISNPNLPGMPVVYASDMFLHLTGYQKDEVIGRNCRFLQGQDTDARVVQQIRDCIKSEKACTVRVLNYRKGGLPFWNLLHVAPVRDHTAKIAYFVGVQWELGSDCCQTSDIVPVMQQLGAVGAIKVAVRSLQSQGLRRSFGP
;
A
#
# COMPACT_ATOMS: atom_id res chain seq x y z
N MET A 1 -11.81 39.38 -35.67
CA MET A 1 -12.37 39.33 -34.30
C MET A 1 -13.01 37.99 -33.91
N LYS A 2 -13.69 37.25 -34.81
CA LYS A 2 -14.33 35.95 -34.46
C LYS A 2 -13.35 34.85 -34.00
N LEU A 3 -12.17 34.75 -34.59
CA LEU A 3 -11.16 33.74 -34.22
C LEU A 3 -10.67 33.87 -32.77
N ALA A 4 -10.41 35.09 -32.31
CA ALA A 4 -9.94 35.34 -30.95
C ALA A 4 -10.99 34.95 -29.89
N LEU A 5 -12.28 35.15 -30.19
CA LEU A 5 -13.38 34.77 -29.31
C LEU A 5 -13.47 33.24 -29.16
N THR A 6 -13.30 32.50 -30.26
CA THR A 6 -13.35 31.03 -30.25
C THR A 6 -12.19 30.42 -29.47
N VAL A 7 -10.97 30.97 -29.60
CA VAL A 7 -9.80 30.49 -28.84
C VAL A 7 -9.99 30.72 -27.34
N LEU A 8 -10.52 31.88 -26.95
CA LEU A 8 -10.80 32.19 -25.54
C LEU A 8 -11.82 31.22 -24.93
N GLN A 9 -12.87 30.87 -25.68
CA GLN A 9 -13.89 29.91 -25.24
C GLN A 9 -13.32 28.50 -25.04
N LEU A 10 -12.43 28.03 -25.92
CA LEU A 10 -11.78 26.72 -25.80
C LEU A 10 -10.88 26.65 -24.56
N VAL A 11 -10.10 27.70 -24.29
CA VAL A 11 -9.23 27.75 -23.11
C VAL A 11 -10.06 27.76 -21.82
N ILE A 12 -11.13 28.55 -21.75
CA ILE A 12 -12.02 28.57 -20.58
C ILE A 12 -12.67 27.20 -20.35
N HIS A 13 -13.06 26.51 -21.42
CA HIS A 13 -13.65 25.17 -21.34
C HIS A 13 -12.64 24.13 -20.82
N GLU A 14 -11.40 24.11 -21.35
CA GLU A 14 -10.36 23.19 -20.86
C GLU A 14 -9.95 23.48 -19.41
N LEU A 15 -9.86 24.76 -19.03
CA LEU A 15 -9.56 25.14 -17.65
C LEU A 15 -10.69 24.74 -16.68
N SER A 16 -11.96 24.92 -17.07
CA SER A 16 -13.10 24.45 -16.26
C SER A 16 -13.09 22.93 -16.12
N LYS A 17 -12.90 22.20 -17.22
CA LYS A 17 -12.84 20.74 -17.22
C LYS A 17 -11.66 20.20 -16.40
N SER A 18 -10.52 20.87 -16.45
CA SER A 18 -9.33 20.56 -15.64
C SER A 18 -9.57 20.84 -14.14
N SER A 19 -10.24 21.96 -13.82
CA SER A 19 -10.64 22.33 -12.46
C SER A 19 -11.64 21.34 -11.85
N GLU A 20 -12.65 20.92 -12.61
CA GLU A 20 -13.63 19.91 -12.21
C GLU A 20 -12.99 18.55 -11.94
N ARG A 21 -12.06 18.11 -12.80
CA ARG A 21 -11.30 16.87 -12.61
C ARG A 21 -10.46 16.90 -11.35
N LYS A 22 -9.72 17.99 -11.11
CA LYS A 22 -8.93 18.17 -9.87
C LYS A 22 -9.82 18.20 -8.64
N SER A 23 -10.97 18.87 -8.72
CA SER A 23 -11.95 18.94 -7.63
C SER A 23 -12.54 17.58 -7.30
N ALA A 24 -12.91 16.79 -8.32
CA ALA A 24 -13.39 15.42 -8.16
C ALA A 24 -12.32 14.48 -7.59
N GLU A 25 -11.05 14.66 -7.98
CA GLU A 25 -9.92 13.90 -7.46
C GLU A 25 -9.67 14.22 -5.98
N VAL A 26 -9.73 15.50 -5.58
CA VAL A 26 -9.61 15.94 -4.19
C VAL A 26 -10.77 15.46 -3.33
N LEU A 27 -12.02 15.56 -3.82
CA LEU A 27 -13.21 15.06 -3.12
C LEU A 27 -13.17 13.55 -2.97
N ARG A 28 -12.74 12.83 -4.01
CA ARG A 28 -12.52 11.38 -3.97
C ARG A 28 -11.41 11.02 -2.99
N SER A 29 -10.32 11.80 -2.95
CA SER A 29 -9.24 11.61 -1.98
C SER A 29 -9.71 11.85 -0.55
N ARG A 30 -10.56 12.86 -0.30
CA ARG A 30 -11.18 13.12 1.01
C ARG A 30 -12.16 12.02 1.41
N TYR A 31 -13.02 11.58 0.50
CA TYR A 31 -13.97 10.49 0.76
C TYR A 31 -13.28 9.14 0.96
N LEU A 32 -12.19 8.87 0.23
CA LEU A 32 -11.34 7.70 0.46
C LEU A 32 -10.53 7.83 1.75
N SER A 33 -10.15 9.04 2.17
CA SER A 33 -9.50 9.30 3.46
C SER A 33 -10.48 9.06 4.62
N GLU A 34 -11.70 9.59 4.55
CA GLU A 34 -12.77 9.42 5.55
C GLU A 34 -13.25 7.95 5.62
N ASN A 35 -13.25 7.19 4.53
CA ASN A 35 -13.61 5.77 4.54
C ASN A 35 -12.42 4.81 4.77
N ALA A 36 -11.19 5.20 4.40
CA ALA A 36 -9.98 4.52 4.87
C ALA A 36 -9.79 4.71 6.38
N GLU A 37 -10.41 5.75 6.95
CA GLU A 37 -10.75 5.90 8.36
C GLU A 37 -11.83 4.92 8.86
N THR A 38 -11.92 3.74 8.23
CA THR A 38 -12.10 2.51 9.01
C THR A 38 -10.82 2.32 9.84
N ALA A 39 -10.59 3.24 10.78
CA ALA A 39 -9.32 3.42 11.46
C ALA A 39 -8.94 2.08 12.08
N LEU A 40 -7.77 1.56 11.68
CA LEU A 40 -7.16 0.43 12.37
C LEU A 40 -7.26 0.72 13.87
N CYS A 41 -7.95 -0.17 14.59
CA CYS A 41 -8.19 0.03 16.02
C CYS A 41 -6.85 0.36 16.69
N SER A 42 -6.87 1.25 17.69
CA SER A 42 -5.68 1.69 18.42
C SER A 42 -4.80 0.52 18.88
N SER A 43 -5.41 -0.60 19.25
CA SER A 43 -4.70 -1.83 19.63
C SER A 43 -3.92 -2.47 18.46
N LEU A 44 -4.49 -2.47 17.26
CA LEU A 44 -3.83 -3.00 16.06
C LEU A 44 -2.69 -2.08 15.65
N THR A 45 -2.94 -0.78 15.60
CA THR A 45 -1.91 0.23 15.33
C THR A 45 -0.71 0.08 16.28
N ARG A 46 -0.96 -0.07 17.60
CA ARG A 46 0.10 -0.27 18.60
C ARG A 46 0.86 -1.59 18.47
N ALA A 47 0.21 -2.64 17.96
CA ALA A 47 0.90 -3.90 17.67
C ALA A 47 1.82 -3.74 16.45
N LEU A 48 1.34 -3.04 15.41
CA LEU A 48 2.08 -2.79 14.18
C LEU A 48 3.32 -1.91 14.39
N THR A 49 3.26 -0.89 15.25
CA THR A 49 4.41 -0.01 15.53
C THR A 49 5.62 -0.72 16.16
N ARG A 50 5.44 -1.94 16.67
CA ARG A 50 6.54 -2.75 17.23
C ARG A 50 7.37 -3.46 16.16
N ILE A 51 6.86 -3.53 14.93
CA ILE A 51 7.50 -4.24 13.83
C ILE A 51 8.52 -3.31 13.16
N GLN A 52 9.80 -3.59 13.39
CA GLN A 52 10.92 -2.82 12.85
C GLN A 52 11.28 -3.26 11.43
N GLN A 53 10.33 -3.17 10.50
CA GLN A 53 10.54 -3.42 9.07
C GLN A 53 9.77 -2.42 8.20
N SER A 54 10.19 -2.27 6.94
CA SER A 54 9.46 -1.51 5.93
C SER A 54 8.26 -2.34 5.44
N PHE A 55 7.04 -1.88 5.76
CA PHE A 55 5.83 -2.53 5.30
C PHE A 55 4.64 -1.57 5.18
N VAL A 56 3.65 -2.00 4.40
CA VAL A 56 2.34 -1.36 4.27
C VAL A 56 1.23 -2.39 4.41
N ILE A 57 0.07 -1.96 4.88
CA ILE A 57 -1.18 -2.74 4.89
C ILE A 57 -2.16 -2.05 3.96
N SER A 58 -2.74 -2.80 3.03
CA SER A 58 -3.77 -2.33 2.10
C SER A 58 -5.09 -3.05 2.32
N ASN A 59 -6.20 -2.34 2.14
CA ASN A 59 -7.54 -2.90 2.32
C ASN A 59 -8.17 -3.27 0.95
N PRO A 60 -8.28 -4.58 0.62
CA PRO A 60 -8.85 -5.03 -0.66
C PRO A 60 -10.37 -4.81 -0.76
N ASN A 61 -11.05 -4.57 0.37
CA ASN A 61 -12.50 -4.32 0.39
C ASN A 61 -12.86 -2.87 0.04
N LEU A 62 -11.87 -1.99 -0.11
CA LEU A 62 -12.07 -0.61 -0.53
C LEU A 62 -11.69 -0.41 -2.01
N PRO A 63 -12.41 0.45 -2.75
CA PRO A 63 -12.12 0.71 -4.16
C PRO A 63 -10.67 1.11 -4.41
N GLY A 64 -10.00 0.40 -5.29
CA GLY A 64 -8.60 0.66 -5.67
C GLY A 64 -7.56 0.07 -4.72
N MET A 65 -7.96 -0.67 -3.69
CA MET A 65 -7.10 -1.30 -2.68
C MET A 65 -6.09 -0.30 -2.10
N PRO A 66 -6.57 0.73 -1.38
CA PRO A 66 -5.74 1.76 -0.81
C PRO A 66 -4.93 1.26 0.40
N VAL A 67 -3.79 1.89 0.66
CA VAL A 67 -3.01 1.73 1.87
C VAL A 67 -3.77 2.32 3.05
N VAL A 68 -3.91 1.53 4.11
CA VAL A 68 -4.53 1.91 5.39
C VAL A 68 -3.50 2.02 6.53
N TYR A 69 -2.29 1.52 6.31
CA TYR A 69 -1.14 1.69 7.22
C TYR A 69 0.17 1.65 6.47
N ALA A 70 1.12 2.48 6.90
CA ALA A 70 2.50 2.44 6.47
C ALA A 70 3.39 2.52 7.72
N SER A 71 4.42 1.68 7.79
CA SER A 71 5.40 1.74 8.87
C SER A 71 6.35 2.93 8.69
N ASP A 72 6.95 3.41 9.78
CA ASP A 72 7.90 4.53 9.72
C ASP A 72 9.11 4.18 8.82
N MET A 73 9.55 2.92 8.83
CA MET A 73 10.60 2.44 7.92
C MET A 73 10.19 2.48 6.45
N PHE A 74 8.90 2.28 6.13
CA PHE A 74 8.41 2.45 4.77
C PHE A 74 8.41 3.91 4.32
N LEU A 75 8.11 4.84 5.23
CA LEU A 75 8.16 6.28 4.94
C LEU A 75 9.60 6.78 4.78
N HIS A 76 10.55 6.21 5.53
CA HIS A 76 11.97 6.53 5.46
C HIS A 76 12.71 5.91 4.25
N LEU A 77 12.50 4.60 3.99
CA LEU A 77 12.62 4.07 2.63
C LEU A 77 11.65 4.89 1.75
N THR A 78 11.62 4.93 0.43
CA THR A 78 10.60 5.73 -0.32
C THR A 78 10.60 7.27 -0.15
N GLY A 79 10.76 7.88 1.02
CA GLY A 79 10.78 9.33 1.24
C GLY A 79 9.41 10.00 1.17
N TYR A 80 8.30 9.24 1.22
CA TYR A 80 6.95 9.79 1.24
C TYR A 80 6.46 10.07 2.66
N GLN A 81 5.65 11.11 2.82
CA GLN A 81 4.95 11.40 4.06
C GLN A 81 3.70 10.54 4.21
N LYS A 82 3.24 10.35 5.45
CA LYS A 82 2.11 9.47 5.75
C LYS A 82 0.83 9.87 5.02
N ASP A 83 0.52 11.17 5.00
CA ASP A 83 -0.64 11.75 4.30
C ASP A 83 -0.56 11.59 2.78
N GLU A 84 0.64 11.44 2.23
CA GLU A 84 0.84 11.15 0.81
C GLU A 84 0.70 9.66 0.46
N VAL A 85 0.63 8.77 1.46
CA VAL A 85 0.61 7.31 1.30
C VAL A 85 -0.77 6.74 1.62
N ILE A 86 -1.35 7.13 2.76
CA ILE A 86 -2.64 6.64 3.23
C ILE A 86 -3.74 7.00 2.21
N GLY A 87 -4.65 6.06 1.95
CA GLY A 87 -5.74 6.24 0.99
C GLY A 87 -5.36 6.03 -0.49
N ARG A 88 -4.07 5.81 -0.80
CA ARG A 88 -3.60 5.58 -2.17
C ARG A 88 -3.15 4.15 -2.38
N ASN A 89 -3.22 3.67 -3.61
CA ASN A 89 -2.65 2.38 -3.96
C ASN A 89 -1.12 2.48 -4.11
N CYS A 90 -0.37 1.50 -3.63
CA CYS A 90 1.11 1.48 -3.67
C CYS A 90 1.75 1.56 -5.07
N ARG A 91 0.98 1.49 -6.16
CA ARG A 91 1.50 1.65 -7.53
C ARG A 91 2.20 2.99 -7.77
N PHE A 92 2.07 3.98 -6.88
CA PHE A 92 2.82 5.24 -6.97
C PHE A 92 4.35 5.03 -6.87
N LEU A 93 4.82 3.89 -6.36
CA LEU A 93 6.23 3.51 -6.36
C LEU A 93 6.74 3.00 -7.72
N GLN A 94 5.85 2.76 -8.68
CA GLN A 94 6.22 2.27 -10.02
C GLN A 94 6.58 3.46 -10.92
N GLY A 95 7.53 3.26 -11.83
CA GLY A 95 7.98 4.29 -12.76
C GLY A 95 8.28 3.72 -14.15
N GLN A 96 9.00 4.50 -14.95
CA GLN A 96 9.21 4.23 -16.37
C GLN A 96 9.87 2.87 -16.65
N ASP A 97 10.87 2.48 -15.84
CA ASP A 97 11.64 1.25 -16.05
C ASP A 97 11.16 0.09 -15.17
N THR A 98 10.02 0.24 -14.49
CA THR A 98 9.41 -0.86 -13.74
C THR A 98 8.88 -1.93 -14.71
N ASP A 99 9.41 -3.16 -14.62
CA ASP A 99 8.99 -4.27 -15.50
C ASP A 99 7.50 -4.61 -15.30
N ALA A 100 6.71 -4.40 -16.36
CA ALA A 100 5.28 -4.67 -16.37
C ALA A 100 4.93 -6.15 -16.12
N ARG A 101 5.81 -7.09 -16.45
CA ARG A 101 5.61 -8.53 -16.20
C ARG A 101 5.67 -8.84 -14.72
N VAL A 102 6.58 -8.20 -13.98
CA VAL A 102 6.67 -8.33 -12.53
C VAL A 102 5.45 -7.70 -11.85
N VAL A 103 4.99 -6.54 -12.35
CA VAL A 103 3.75 -5.92 -11.87
C VAL A 103 2.53 -6.82 -12.12
N GLN A 104 2.49 -7.49 -13.27
CA GLN A 104 1.44 -8.46 -13.59
C GLN A 104 1.49 -9.68 -12.66
N GLN A 105 2.69 -10.20 -12.36
CA GLN A 105 2.86 -11.28 -11.39
C GLN A 105 2.30 -10.91 -10.00
N ILE A 106 2.61 -9.71 -9.50
CA ILE A 106 2.04 -9.21 -8.22
C ILE A 106 0.51 -9.19 -8.29
N ARG A 107 -0.05 -8.69 -9.40
CA ARG A 107 -1.50 -8.61 -9.62
C ARG A 107 -2.15 -10.00 -9.61
N ASP A 108 -1.52 -10.98 -10.24
CA ASP A 108 -2.02 -12.35 -10.31
C ASP A 108 -1.94 -13.06 -8.96
N CYS A 109 -0.91 -12.79 -8.17
CA CYS A 109 -0.81 -13.30 -6.79
C CYS A 109 -1.89 -12.70 -5.88
N ILE A 110 -2.17 -11.40 -5.99
CA ILE A 110 -3.29 -10.77 -5.27
C ILE A 110 -4.63 -11.38 -5.69
N LYS A 111 -4.88 -11.52 -7.01
CA LYS A 111 -6.13 -12.12 -7.53
C LYS A 111 -6.33 -13.57 -7.11
N SER A 112 -5.25 -14.34 -7.06
CA SER A 112 -5.27 -15.74 -6.63
C SER A 112 -5.20 -15.93 -5.12
N GLU A 113 -5.22 -14.84 -4.34
CA GLU A 113 -5.12 -14.87 -2.89
C GLU A 113 -3.89 -15.62 -2.36
N LYS A 114 -2.77 -15.54 -3.11
CA LYS A 114 -1.51 -16.22 -2.79
C LYS A 114 -0.42 -15.23 -2.45
N ALA A 115 0.51 -15.67 -1.60
CA ALA A 115 1.71 -14.90 -1.32
C ALA A 115 2.72 -15.01 -2.47
N CYS A 116 3.53 -13.97 -2.66
CA CYS A 116 4.65 -13.99 -3.59
C CYS A 116 5.77 -13.09 -3.13
N THR A 117 6.99 -13.43 -3.57
CA THR A 117 8.16 -12.55 -3.47
C THR A 117 8.65 -12.23 -4.86
N VAL A 118 8.89 -10.96 -5.16
CA VAL A 118 9.40 -10.50 -6.45
C VAL A 118 10.47 -9.43 -6.28
N ARG A 119 11.40 -9.34 -7.22
CA ARG A 119 12.30 -8.19 -7.35
C ARG A 119 11.68 -7.20 -8.33
N VAL A 120 11.38 -6.00 -7.86
CA VAL A 120 10.73 -4.96 -8.66
C VAL A 120 11.49 -3.64 -8.53
N LEU A 121 11.71 -2.96 -9.65
CA LEU A 121 12.28 -1.62 -9.65
C LEU A 121 11.21 -0.63 -9.18
N ASN A 122 11.48 0.07 -8.09
CA ASN A 122 10.60 1.10 -7.55
C ASN A 122 11.33 2.45 -7.49
N TYR A 123 10.56 3.51 -7.31
CA TYR A 123 11.05 4.88 -7.29
C TYR A 123 10.61 5.56 -5.99
N ARG A 124 11.56 6.25 -5.37
CA ARG A 124 11.33 7.09 -4.21
C ARG A 124 10.60 8.37 -4.62
N LYS A 125 10.11 9.13 -3.63
CA LYS A 125 9.75 10.53 -3.82
C LYS A 125 10.95 11.26 -4.43
N GLY A 126 10.69 12.03 -5.48
CA GLY A 126 11.75 12.68 -6.27
C GLY A 126 12.33 11.82 -7.40
N GLY A 127 11.87 10.57 -7.57
CA GLY A 127 12.18 9.74 -8.74
C GLY A 127 13.50 8.98 -8.67
N LEU A 128 14.14 8.86 -7.49
CA LEU A 128 15.34 8.03 -7.35
C LEU A 128 14.97 6.54 -7.39
N PRO A 129 15.51 5.74 -8.33
CA PRO A 129 15.21 4.32 -8.41
C PRO A 129 15.87 3.52 -7.28
N PHE A 130 15.23 2.43 -6.87
CA PHE A 130 15.79 1.42 -5.99
C PHE A 130 15.20 0.03 -6.29
N TRP A 131 16.01 -1.01 -6.16
CA TRP A 131 15.55 -2.38 -6.30
C TRP A 131 14.86 -2.84 -5.02
N ASN A 132 13.58 -3.17 -5.13
CA ASN A 132 12.76 -3.62 -4.02
C ASN A 132 12.52 -5.13 -4.14
N LEU A 133 13.09 -5.92 -3.23
CA LEU A 133 12.64 -7.28 -2.99
C LEU A 133 11.33 -7.18 -2.20
N LEU A 134 10.21 -7.28 -2.89
CA LEU A 134 8.87 -7.11 -2.35
C LEU A 134 8.25 -8.47 -2.03
N HIS A 135 7.83 -8.67 -0.79
CA HIS A 135 6.98 -9.78 -0.39
C HIS A 135 5.54 -9.31 -0.17
N VAL A 136 4.58 -9.92 -0.87
CA VAL A 136 3.15 -9.64 -0.73
C VAL A 136 2.45 -10.88 -0.18
N ALA A 137 1.59 -10.70 0.82
CA ALA A 137 0.81 -11.80 1.38
C ALA A 137 -0.61 -11.36 1.80
N PRO A 138 -1.63 -12.24 1.65
CA PRO A 138 -2.94 -12.00 2.23
C PRO A 138 -2.88 -12.15 3.76
N VAL A 139 -3.64 -11.30 4.45
CA VAL A 139 -3.85 -11.34 5.89
C VAL A 139 -5.33 -11.61 6.14
N ARG A 140 -5.61 -12.76 6.73
CA ARG A 140 -6.97 -13.23 6.99
C ARG A 140 -7.41 -12.88 8.41
N ASP A 141 -8.70 -12.58 8.56
CA ASP A 141 -9.33 -12.40 9.86
C ASP A 141 -9.62 -13.75 10.55
N HIS A 142 -10.31 -13.71 11.68
CA HIS A 142 -10.73 -14.89 12.42
C HIS A 142 -11.78 -15.75 11.68
N THR A 143 -12.47 -15.19 10.67
CA THR A 143 -13.42 -15.90 9.80
C THR A 143 -12.77 -16.53 8.57
N ALA A 144 -11.44 -16.48 8.49
CA ALA A 144 -10.63 -16.92 7.36
C ALA A 144 -10.84 -16.11 6.06
N LYS A 145 -11.54 -14.97 6.12
CA LYS A 145 -11.67 -14.04 4.99
C LYS A 145 -10.49 -13.09 4.93
N ILE A 146 -10.11 -12.65 3.73
CA ILE A 146 -9.03 -11.67 3.58
C ILE A 146 -9.51 -10.32 4.12
N ALA A 147 -8.92 -9.89 5.23
CA ALA A 147 -9.14 -8.56 5.78
C ALA A 147 -8.22 -7.53 5.08
N TYR A 148 -6.97 -7.92 4.83
CA TYR A 148 -5.95 -7.04 4.28
C TYR A 148 -4.96 -7.78 3.38
N PHE A 149 -4.19 -7.02 2.61
CA PHE A 149 -2.90 -7.46 2.08
C PHE A 149 -1.76 -6.71 2.79
N VAL A 150 -0.68 -7.42 3.07
CA VAL A 150 0.58 -6.83 3.52
C VAL A 150 1.59 -6.85 2.38
N GLY A 151 2.32 -5.75 2.21
CA GLY A 151 3.51 -5.67 1.38
C GLY A 151 4.71 -5.30 2.24
N VAL A 152 5.73 -6.15 2.30
CA VAL A 152 6.99 -5.92 3.03
C VAL A 152 8.09 -5.64 2.01
N GLN A 153 8.78 -4.52 2.16
CA GLN A 153 9.79 -4.05 1.20
C GLN A 153 11.19 -4.26 1.77
N TRP A 154 12.12 -4.62 0.90
CA TRP A 154 13.54 -4.71 1.22
C TRP A 154 14.36 -4.11 0.09
N GLU A 155 15.13 -3.08 0.38
CA GLU A 155 16.03 -2.49 -0.61
C GLU A 155 17.24 -3.41 -0.82
N LEU A 156 17.45 -3.81 -2.07
CA LEU A 156 18.65 -4.54 -2.47
C LEU A 156 19.81 -3.56 -2.64
N GLY A 157 20.96 -3.88 -2.06
CA GLY A 157 22.19 -3.11 -2.23
C GLY A 157 22.75 -3.22 -3.65
N SER A 158 23.65 -2.29 -4.01
CA SER A 158 24.29 -2.19 -5.32
C SER A 158 25.10 -3.43 -5.72
N ASP A 159 25.61 -4.21 -4.76
CA ASP A 159 26.41 -5.43 -4.99
C ASP A 159 25.55 -6.69 -5.14
N CYS A 160 24.40 -6.57 -5.81
CA CYS A 160 23.39 -7.62 -5.96
C CYS A 160 23.84 -8.87 -6.74
N CYS A 161 25.10 -8.92 -7.19
CA CYS A 161 25.62 -10.03 -7.97
C CYS A 161 25.83 -11.34 -7.19
N GLN A 162 25.83 -11.35 -5.84
CA GLN A 162 26.22 -12.57 -5.09
C GLN A 162 25.49 -12.89 -3.76
N THR A 163 24.53 -12.09 -3.28
CA THR A 163 23.83 -12.41 -2.01
C THR A 163 22.53 -13.19 -2.26
N SER A 164 22.37 -14.34 -1.59
CA SER A 164 21.13 -15.11 -1.63
C SER A 164 19.99 -14.33 -0.98
N ASP A 165 18.82 -14.23 -1.63
CA ASP A 165 17.64 -13.55 -1.09
C ASP A 165 17.05 -14.21 0.17
N ILE A 166 17.63 -15.33 0.61
CA ILE A 166 17.12 -16.16 1.72
C ILE A 166 16.99 -15.35 3.01
N VAL A 167 18.03 -14.59 3.39
CA VAL A 167 18.04 -13.84 4.65
C VAL A 167 16.99 -12.73 4.66
N PRO A 168 16.92 -11.85 3.65
CA PRO A 168 15.82 -10.88 3.53
C PRO A 168 14.44 -11.54 3.55
N VAL A 169 14.22 -12.63 2.82
CA VAL A 169 12.92 -13.31 2.77
C VAL A 169 12.51 -13.84 4.14
N MET A 170 13.43 -14.44 4.90
CA MET A 170 13.12 -14.92 6.25
C MET A 170 12.68 -13.78 7.18
N GLN A 171 13.34 -12.62 7.10
CA GLN A 171 12.97 -11.45 7.88
C GLN A 171 11.57 -10.94 7.48
N GLN A 172 11.30 -10.85 6.18
CA GLN A 172 9.99 -10.45 5.66
C GLN A 172 8.87 -11.36 6.15
N LEU A 173 9.08 -12.68 6.11
CA LEU A 173 8.12 -13.66 6.61
C LEU A 173 7.86 -13.51 8.11
N GLY A 174 8.87 -13.14 8.90
CA GLY A 174 8.72 -12.80 10.31
C GLY A 174 7.76 -11.63 10.55
N ALA A 175 7.91 -10.54 9.79
CA ALA A 175 6.99 -9.40 9.86
C ALA A 175 5.56 -9.78 9.43
N VAL A 176 5.42 -10.53 8.33
CA VAL A 176 4.11 -11.04 7.89
C VAL A 176 3.44 -11.90 8.97
N GLY A 177 4.21 -12.77 9.64
CA GLY A 177 3.72 -13.59 10.75
C GLY A 177 3.18 -12.74 11.89
N ALA A 178 3.95 -11.74 12.35
CA ALA A 178 3.53 -10.82 13.41
C ALA A 178 2.25 -10.04 13.04
N ILE A 179 2.15 -9.56 11.80
CA ILE A 179 0.96 -8.84 11.30
C ILE A 179 -0.26 -9.76 11.27
N LYS A 180 -0.12 -10.99 10.77
CA LYS A 180 -1.20 -11.99 10.75
C LYS A 180 -1.72 -12.29 12.15
N VAL A 181 -0.81 -12.45 13.12
CA VAL A 181 -1.18 -12.68 14.52
C VAL A 181 -1.93 -11.47 15.09
N ALA A 182 -1.43 -10.25 14.86
CA ALA A 182 -2.05 -9.03 15.36
C ALA A 182 -3.48 -8.83 14.82
N VAL A 183 -3.67 -9.03 13.50
CA VAL A 183 -5.00 -8.90 12.86
C VAL A 183 -5.97 -9.95 13.40
N ARG A 184 -5.55 -11.23 13.45
CA ARG A 184 -6.42 -12.32 13.91
C ARG A 184 -6.84 -12.17 15.38
N SER A 185 -5.92 -11.72 16.25
CA SER A 185 -6.15 -11.61 17.70
C SER A 185 -7.08 -10.45 18.09
N LEU A 186 -7.16 -9.41 17.27
CA LEU A 186 -7.92 -8.21 17.60
C LEU A 186 -9.33 -8.20 17.02
N GLN A 187 -9.58 -8.99 15.99
CA GLN A 187 -10.92 -9.16 15.42
C GLN A 187 -11.68 -10.33 16.06
N SER A 188 -11.05 -11.10 16.95
CA SER A 188 -11.68 -12.21 17.68
C SER A 188 -12.46 -11.78 18.93
N GLN A 189 -12.99 -10.55 19.00
CA GLN A 189 -13.81 -10.05 20.13
C GLN A 189 -15.20 -10.71 20.24
N GLY A 190 -15.28 -12.04 20.07
CA GLY A 190 -16.47 -12.86 20.25
C GLY A 190 -16.38 -13.89 21.39
N LEU A 191 -15.21 -14.18 21.95
CA LEU A 191 -15.10 -15.04 23.13
C LEU A 191 -14.57 -14.25 24.33
N ARG A 192 -15.45 -13.46 24.95
CA ARG A 192 -15.34 -13.28 26.40
C ARG A 192 -15.52 -14.67 27.01
N ARG A 193 -14.46 -15.25 27.57
CA ARG A 193 -14.63 -16.33 28.55
C ARG A 193 -15.39 -15.72 29.71
N SER A 194 -16.71 -15.87 29.71
CA SER A 194 -17.51 -15.75 30.92
C SER A 194 -17.03 -16.87 31.84
N PHE A 195 -16.07 -16.55 32.71
CA PHE A 195 -15.95 -17.30 33.94
C PHE A 195 -17.21 -16.94 34.75
N GLY A 196 -18.18 -17.84 34.71
CA GLY A 196 -19.31 -17.84 35.64
C GLY A 196 -18.82 -18.13 37.06
N PRO A 197 -19.64 -17.81 38.07
CA PRO A 197 -19.24 -17.64 39.46
C PRO A 197 -18.70 -18.92 40.11
#